data_AF-A0A7Y3JKH4-F1
#
_entry.id   AF-A0A7Y3JKH4-F1
#
_cell.length_a   1.000
_cell.length_b   1.000
_cell.length_c   1.000
_cell.angle_alpha   90.00
_cell.angle_beta   90.00
_cell.angle_gamma   90.00
#
_symmetry.space_group_name_H-M   'P 1'
#
loop_
_entity.id
_entity.type
_entity.pdbx_description
1 polymer ?
#
loop_
_entity_poly.entity_id
_entity_poly.type
_entity_poly.pdbx_seq_one_letter_code
_entity_poly.pdbx_strand_id
1 'polypeptide(L)'
;LGLGQRIRTVISSEDSLPAVGQGALGIECRADRRDVIACLQALHHPDTAASVLAERAMSRALAGSCQVPLGGFAEVKNGQLFMRGFVASPDGKKMLRAQATGSLAHPEALGDQVASALRAQGADEILAALAL
;
A
#
# COMPACT_ATOMS: atom_id res chain seq x y z
N LEU A 1 -21.43 7.81 -0.01
CA LEU A 1 -22.16 8.18 1.23
C LEU A 1 -22.69 9.61 1.26
N GLY A 2 -22.16 10.55 0.46
CA GLY A 2 -22.69 11.94 0.45
C GLY A 2 -22.39 12.76 1.71
N LEU A 3 -21.58 12.24 2.62
CA LEU A 3 -21.26 12.85 3.93
C LEU A 3 -20.03 13.77 3.89
N GLY A 4 -19.70 14.37 2.75
CA GLY A 4 -18.50 15.20 2.60
C GLY A 4 -18.41 16.34 3.64
N GLN A 5 -19.56 16.89 4.05
CA GLN A 5 -19.66 17.94 5.07
C GLN A 5 -19.21 17.52 6.48
N ARG A 6 -19.01 16.22 6.73
CA ARG A 6 -18.48 15.70 8.00
C ARG A 6 -16.96 15.77 8.07
N ILE A 7 -16.26 15.94 6.94
CA ILE A 7 -14.81 16.04 6.87
C ILE A 7 -14.39 17.44 7.36
N ARG A 8 -13.83 17.52 8.58
CA ARG A 8 -13.32 18.78 9.14
C ARG A 8 -12.00 19.20 8.53
N THR A 9 -11.14 18.23 8.25
CA THR A 9 -9.85 18.44 7.60
C THR A 9 -9.44 17.17 6.86
N VAL A 10 -8.67 17.34 5.79
CA VAL A 10 -7.95 16.25 5.14
C VAL A 10 -6.56 16.20 5.76
N ILE A 11 -6.19 15.04 6.31
CA ILE A 11 -4.85 14.83 6.86
C ILE A 11 -3.91 14.51 5.69
N SER A 12 -2.75 15.15 5.66
CA SER A 12 -1.77 14.94 4.59
C SER A 12 -1.18 13.52 4.68
N SER A 13 -0.68 13.01 3.54
CA SER A 13 -0.01 11.70 3.50
C SER A 13 1.33 11.69 4.24
N GLU A 14 1.89 12.86 4.49
CA GLU A 14 3.10 13.11 5.27
C GLU A 14 2.81 12.93 6.76
N ASP A 15 1.67 13.45 7.22
CA ASP A 15 1.24 13.38 8.62
C ASP A 15 0.65 12.02 8.98
N SER A 16 -0.20 11.46 8.11
CA SER A 16 -0.86 10.16 8.30
C SER A 16 -0.82 9.37 7.00
N LEU A 17 0.20 8.52 6.86
CA LEU A 17 0.35 7.70 5.67
C LEU A 17 -0.85 6.75 5.52
N PRO A 18 -1.50 6.70 4.35
CA PRO A 18 -2.66 5.83 4.12
C PRO A 18 -2.39 4.34 4.36
N ALA A 19 -3.47 3.62 4.64
CA ALA A 19 -3.47 2.16 4.57
C ALA A 19 -3.31 1.70 3.11
N VAL A 20 -2.74 0.51 2.93
CA VAL A 20 -2.55 -0.12 1.62
C VAL A 20 -3.88 -0.23 0.86
N GLY A 21 -3.96 0.36 -0.33
CA GLY A 21 -5.14 0.37 -1.19
C GLY A 21 -6.27 1.30 -0.75
N GLN A 22 -6.05 2.17 0.25
CA GLN A 22 -7.10 3.07 0.74
C GLN A 22 -7.63 3.98 -0.38
N GLY A 23 -8.95 3.96 -0.58
CA GLY A 23 -9.64 4.76 -1.59
C GLY A 23 -9.80 4.07 -2.95
N ALA A 24 -9.13 2.93 -3.18
CA ALA A 24 -9.33 2.12 -4.37
C ALA A 24 -10.44 1.06 -4.15
N LEU A 25 -11.16 0.73 -5.23
CA LEU A 25 -12.09 -0.40 -5.27
C LEU A 25 -11.45 -1.56 -6.03
N GLY A 26 -11.38 -2.73 -5.38
CA GLY A 26 -10.99 -3.98 -6.00
C GLY A 26 -12.22 -4.82 -6.35
N ILE A 27 -12.21 -5.46 -7.51
CA ILE A 27 -13.24 -6.41 -7.93
C ILE A 27 -12.58 -7.78 -8.06
N GLU A 28 -13.06 -8.75 -7.30
CA GLU A 28 -12.62 -10.14 -7.37
C GLU A 28 -13.57 -10.95 -8.25
N CYS A 29 -12.99 -11.80 -9.11
CA CYS A 29 -13.74 -12.78 -9.88
C CYS A 29 -12.92 -14.06 -10.03
N ARG A 30 -13.57 -15.15 -10.47
CA ARG A 30 -12.85 -16.39 -10.78
C ARG A 30 -11.88 -16.18 -11.93
N ALA A 31 -10.64 -16.67 -11.76
CA ALA A 31 -9.58 -16.54 -12.74
C ALA A 31 -9.89 -17.20 -14.10
N ASP A 32 -10.79 -18.19 -14.13
CA ASP A 32 -11.17 -18.91 -15.36
C ASP A 32 -12.35 -18.27 -16.13
N ARG A 33 -13.00 -17.24 -15.58
CA ARG A 33 -14.10 -16.50 -16.23
C ARG A 33 -13.60 -15.38 -17.12
N ARG A 34 -13.02 -15.75 -18.28
CA ARG A 34 -12.47 -14.79 -19.28
C ARG A 34 -13.50 -13.79 -19.78
N ASP A 35 -14.76 -14.20 -19.88
CA ASP A 35 -15.89 -13.35 -20.25
C ASP A 35 -16.10 -12.22 -19.23
N VAL A 36 -16.04 -12.53 -17.93
CA VAL A 36 -16.13 -11.53 -16.85
C VAL A 36 -14.91 -10.63 -16.85
N ILE A 37 -13.71 -11.19 -16.97
CA ILE A 37 -12.45 -10.42 -16.99
C ILE A 37 -12.48 -9.39 -18.14
N ALA A 38 -12.97 -9.78 -19.32
CA ALA A 38 -13.10 -8.87 -20.46
C ALA A 38 -14.06 -7.71 -20.18
N CYS A 39 -15.21 -7.97 -19.55
CA CYS A 39 -16.15 -6.92 -19.14
C CYS A 39 -15.55 -5.94 -18.12
N LEU A 40 -14.72 -6.44 -17.19
CA LEU A 40 -14.10 -5.62 -16.14
C LEU A 40 -12.96 -4.72 -16.65
N GLN A 41 -12.39 -4.98 -17.83
CA GLN A 41 -11.30 -4.15 -18.37
C GLN A 41 -11.67 -2.67 -18.50
N ALA A 42 -12.93 -2.37 -18.81
CA ALA A 42 -13.40 -0.98 -18.93
C ALA A 42 -13.37 -0.21 -17.59
N LEU A 43 -13.31 -0.91 -16.46
CA LEU A 43 -13.25 -0.33 -15.12
C LEU A 43 -11.81 -0.20 -14.59
N HIS A 44 -10.84 -0.78 -15.30
CA HIS A 44 -9.45 -0.82 -14.86
C HIS A 44 -8.75 0.52 -15.09
N HIS A 45 -8.19 1.08 -14.02
CA HIS A 45 -7.38 2.30 -14.07
C HIS A 45 -5.89 1.94 -13.88
N PRO A 46 -5.04 2.04 -14.93
CA PRO A 46 -3.66 1.53 -14.89
C PRO A 46 -2.80 2.13 -13.77
N ASP A 47 -2.89 3.44 -13.55
CA ASP A 47 -2.07 4.12 -12.55
C ASP A 47 -2.47 3.70 -11.13
N THR A 48 -3.77 3.58 -10.86
CA THR A 48 -4.26 3.06 -9.57
C THR A 48 -3.86 1.61 -9.38
N ALA A 49 -3.93 0.79 -10.42
CA ALA A 49 -3.51 -0.61 -10.34
C ALA A 49 -2.02 -0.72 -10.02
N ALA A 50 -1.16 0.06 -10.67
CA ALA A 50 0.27 0.09 -10.39
C ALA A 50 0.56 0.53 -8.95
N SER A 51 -0.07 1.61 -8.46
CA SER A 51 0.04 2.04 -7.06
C SER A 51 -0.36 0.94 -6.08
N VAL A 52 -1.56 0.38 -6.24
CA VAL A 52 -2.10 -0.62 -5.31
C VAL A 52 -1.30 -1.92 -5.35
N LEU A 53 -0.77 -2.32 -6.52
CA LEU A 53 0.11 -3.50 -6.62
C LEU A 53 1.40 -3.31 -5.82
N ALA A 54 2.04 -2.15 -5.90
CA ALA A 54 3.23 -1.85 -5.11
C ALA A 54 2.93 -1.85 -3.60
N GLU A 55 1.87 -1.17 -3.19
CA GLU A 55 1.43 -1.12 -1.79
C GLU A 55 1.13 -2.53 -1.23
N ARG A 56 0.41 -3.36 -2.00
CA ARG A 56 0.08 -4.74 -1.60
C ARG A 56 1.30 -5.64 -1.58
N ALA A 57 2.26 -5.47 -2.50
CA ALA A 57 3.49 -6.25 -2.50
C ALA A 57 4.28 -6.02 -1.21
N MET A 58 4.48 -4.76 -0.81
CA MET A 58 5.12 -4.42 0.45
C MET A 58 4.38 -5.01 1.66
N SER A 59 3.05 -4.85 1.71
CA SER A 59 2.23 -5.40 2.80
C SER A 59 2.37 -6.91 2.93
N ARG A 60 2.29 -7.65 1.80
CA ARG A 60 2.48 -9.11 1.77
C ARG A 60 3.88 -9.50 2.21
N ALA A 61 4.91 -8.80 1.72
CA ALA A 61 6.31 -9.08 2.05
C ALA A 61 6.62 -8.86 3.55
N LEU A 62 5.86 -8.01 4.24
CA LEU A 62 5.97 -7.78 5.68
C LEU A 62 4.99 -8.63 6.51
N ALA A 63 4.32 -9.62 5.90
CA ALA A 63 3.27 -10.41 6.54
C ALA A 63 2.19 -9.54 7.23
N GLY A 64 1.91 -8.37 6.66
CA GLY A 64 0.99 -7.41 7.24
C GLY A 64 -0.43 -7.96 7.28
N SER A 65 -0.99 -8.09 8.48
CA SER A 65 -2.43 -8.23 8.67
C SER A 65 -3.06 -6.84 8.83
N CYS A 66 -4.39 -6.74 8.68
CA CYS A 66 -5.11 -5.48 8.91
C CYS A 66 -4.99 -4.92 10.34
N GLN A 67 -4.37 -5.66 11.27
CA GLN A 67 -4.21 -5.27 12.67
C GLN A 67 -2.79 -4.79 13.00
N VAL A 68 -1.88 -4.76 12.02
CA VAL A 68 -0.50 -4.33 12.22
C VAL A 68 -0.39 -2.81 11.98
N PRO A 69 0.39 -2.05 12.78
CA PRO A 69 0.65 -0.62 12.56
C PRO A 69 1.60 -0.43 11.36
N LEU A 70 1.06 -0.63 10.17
CA LEU A 70 1.73 -0.55 8.88
C LEU A 70 0.91 0.31 7.92
N GLY A 71 1.60 1.13 7.13
CA GLY A 71 0.99 1.88 6.03
C GLY A 71 1.89 1.88 4.82
N GLY A 72 1.28 2.01 3.65
CA GLY A 72 1.95 1.99 2.36
C GLY A 72 1.13 2.79 1.37
N PHE A 73 1.76 3.78 0.75
CA PHE A 73 1.11 4.67 -0.19
C PHE A 73 2.02 4.95 -1.38
N ALA A 74 1.52 4.65 -2.58
CA ALA A 74 2.22 4.79 -3.83
C ALA A 74 1.47 5.74 -4.77
N GLU A 75 2.21 6.64 -5.40
CA GLU A 75 1.68 7.67 -6.27
C GLU A 75 2.45 7.68 -7.60
N VAL A 76 1.74 7.82 -8.72
CA VAL A 76 2.38 8.08 -10.01
C VAL A 76 2.75 9.56 -10.08
N LYS A 77 4.05 9.86 -10.17
CA LYS A 77 4.61 11.22 -10.30
C LYS A 77 5.59 11.24 -11.45
N ASN A 78 5.39 12.13 -12.43
CA ASN A 78 6.27 12.32 -13.59
C ASN A 78 6.56 11.00 -14.35
N GLY A 79 5.56 10.13 -14.50
CA GLY A 79 5.71 8.84 -15.19
C GLY A 79 6.53 7.80 -14.42
N GLN A 80 6.74 8.00 -13.11
CA GLN A 80 7.34 7.02 -12.22
C GLN A 80 6.43 6.74 -11.03
N LEU A 81 6.57 5.57 -10.43
CA LEU A 81 5.86 5.21 -9.21
C LEU A 81 6.71 5.58 -8.00
N PHE A 82 6.24 6.49 -7.17
CA PHE A 82 6.87 6.87 -5.92
C PHE A 82 6.10 6.25 -4.75
N MET A 83 6.77 5.46 -3.92
CA MET A 83 6.15 4.75 -2.83
C MET A 83 6.80 5.11 -1.50
N ARG A 84 5.96 5.31 -0.48
CA ARG A 84 6.35 5.47 0.93
C ARG A 84 5.76 4.35 1.75
N GLY A 85 6.47 3.99 2.82
CA GLY A 85 6.09 2.92 3.72
C GLY A 85 6.51 3.17 5.15
N PHE A 86 5.75 2.62 6.10
CA PHE A 86 6.15 2.61 7.50
C PHE A 86 5.73 1.34 8.24
N VAL A 87 6.44 1.04 9.33
CA VAL A 87 6.07 0.07 10.36
C VAL A 87 6.30 0.73 11.72
N ALA A 88 5.34 0.62 12.64
CA ALA A 88 5.45 1.22 13.98
C ALA A 88 5.07 0.24 15.09
N SER A 89 5.58 0.48 16.30
CA SER A 89 5.05 -0.16 17.50
C SER A 89 3.66 0.39 17.83
N PRO A 90 2.77 -0.38 18.50
CA PRO A 90 1.42 0.09 18.84
C PRO A 90 1.38 1.33 19.71
N ASP A 91 2.42 1.53 20.54
CA ASP A 91 2.58 2.73 21.37
C ASP A 91 3.20 3.92 20.61
N GLY A 92 3.54 3.74 19.33
CA GLY A 92 4.10 4.76 18.45
C GLY A 92 5.56 5.15 18.76
N LYS A 93 6.21 4.55 19.76
CA LYS A 93 7.58 4.94 20.17
C LYS A 93 8.65 4.51 19.18
N LYS A 94 8.45 3.38 18.50
CA LYS A 94 9.30 2.95 17.39
C LYS A 94 8.53 3.14 16.09
N MET A 95 9.16 3.80 15.12
CA MET A 95 8.58 4.04 13.81
C MET A 95 9.68 3.99 12.76
N LEU A 96 9.59 3.00 11.88
CA LEU A 96 10.49 2.79 10.76
C LEU A 96 9.84 3.33 9.50
N ARG A 97 10.62 3.98 8.64
CA ARG A 97 10.13 4.57 7.39
C ARG A 97 11.05 4.20 6.25
N ALA A 98 10.47 3.98 5.08
CA ALA A 98 11.21 3.77 3.85
C ALA A 98 10.46 4.39 2.68
N GLN A 99 11.19 4.75 1.63
CA GLN A 99 10.63 5.24 0.38
C GLN A 99 11.51 4.83 -0.78
N ALA A 100 10.91 4.68 -1.96
CA ALA A 100 11.62 4.39 -3.19
C ALA A 100 10.83 4.92 -4.39
N THR A 101 11.51 5.08 -5.52
CA THR A 101 10.90 5.40 -6.81
C THR A 101 11.24 4.30 -7.80
N GLY A 102 10.27 3.89 -8.62
CA GLY A 102 10.44 2.81 -9.59
C GLY A 102 9.57 2.97 -10.83
N SER A 103 9.67 1.98 -11.72
CA SER A 103 8.90 1.92 -12.97
C SER A 103 7.46 1.47 -12.73
N LEU A 104 6.50 2.03 -13.47
CA LEU A 104 5.11 1.55 -13.51
C LEU A 104 5.00 0.12 -14.07
N ALA A 105 6.01 -0.35 -14.81
CA ALA A 105 6.02 -1.71 -15.36
C ALA A 105 6.32 -2.79 -14.31
N HIS A 106 6.93 -2.41 -13.18
CA HIS A 106 7.34 -3.34 -12.12
C HIS A 106 6.92 -2.83 -10.72
N PRO A 107 5.61 -2.60 -10.49
CA PRO A 107 5.14 -2.03 -9.24
C PRO A 107 5.43 -2.93 -8.04
N GLU A 108 5.29 -4.24 -8.18
CA GLU A 108 5.53 -5.18 -7.08
C GLU A 108 6.99 -5.17 -6.61
N ALA A 109 7.95 -5.07 -7.54
CA ALA A 109 9.37 -4.96 -7.22
C ALA A 109 9.69 -3.71 -6.38
N LEU A 110 8.98 -2.59 -6.63
CA LEU A 110 9.09 -1.39 -5.81
C LEU A 110 8.58 -1.65 -4.38
N GLY A 111 7.45 -2.35 -4.25
CA GLY A 111 6.91 -2.75 -2.95
C GLY A 111 7.88 -3.63 -2.17
N ASP A 112 8.48 -4.63 -2.82
CA ASP A 112 9.47 -5.54 -2.21
C ASP A 112 10.74 -4.80 -1.78
N GLN A 113 11.18 -3.80 -2.55
CA GLN A 113 12.30 -2.94 -2.20
C GLN A 113 12.01 -2.14 -0.92
N VAL A 114 10.83 -1.52 -0.81
CA VAL A 114 10.43 -0.76 0.39
C VAL A 114 10.32 -1.68 1.60
N ALA A 115 9.74 -2.88 1.45
CA ALA A 115 9.68 -3.88 2.51
C ALA A 115 11.08 -4.31 2.98
N SER A 116 12.00 -4.57 2.05
CA SER A 116 13.38 -4.94 2.37
C SER A 116 14.11 -3.83 3.13
N ALA A 117 13.91 -2.57 2.73
CA ALA A 117 14.46 -1.42 3.44
C ALA A 117 13.90 -1.25 4.86
N LEU A 118 12.63 -1.62 5.10
CA LEU A 118 12.03 -1.64 6.43
C LEU A 118 12.58 -2.79 7.28
N ARG A 119 12.73 -3.99 6.70
CA ARG A 119 13.35 -5.14 7.39
C ARG A 119 14.79 -4.86 7.81
N ALA A 120 15.58 -4.21 6.96
CA ALA A 120 16.94 -3.77 7.29
C ALA A 120 17.01 -2.79 8.48
N GLN A 121 15.90 -2.12 8.81
CA GLN A 121 15.77 -1.24 9.98
C GLN A 121 15.20 -1.95 11.22
N GLY A 122 14.93 -3.25 11.15
CA GLY A 122 14.40 -4.04 12.27
C GLY A 122 12.87 -4.14 12.30
N ALA A 123 12.18 -4.00 11.16
CA ALA A 123 10.72 -4.16 11.10
C ALA A 123 10.26 -5.53 11.63
N ASP A 124 11.04 -6.58 11.40
CA ASP A 124 10.72 -7.94 11.85
C ASP A 124 10.58 -8.05 13.38
N GLU A 125 11.36 -7.28 14.15
CA GLU A 125 11.24 -7.26 15.62
C GLU A 125 9.91 -6.65 16.08
N ILE A 126 9.48 -5.58 15.41
CA ILE A 126 8.20 -4.92 15.70
C ILE A 126 7.04 -5.84 15.35
N LEU A 127 7.11 -6.48 14.18
CA LEU A 127 6.07 -7.36 13.67
C LEU A 127 5.95 -8.64 14.51
N ALA A 128 7.07 -9.24 14.91
CA ALA A 128 7.08 -10.44 15.75
C ALA A 128 6.45 -10.20 17.13
N ALA A 129 6.63 -9.00 17.70
CA ALA A 129 6.00 -8.63 18.98
C ALA A 129 4.46 -8.52 18.92
N LEU A 130 3.88 -8.53 17.71
CA LEU A 130 2.43 -8.40 17.46
C LEU A 130 1.77 -9.70 17.04
N ALA A 131 2.56 -10.70 16.65
CA ALA A 131 2.07 -12.04 16.32
C ALA A 131 1.72 -12.77 17.62
N LEU A 132 0.47 -12.62 18.07
CA LEU A 132 -0.17 -13.46 19.08
C LEU A 132 -0.75 -14.72 18.45
#